data_AF-A0A4P5RY78-F1
#
_entry.id   AF-A0A4P5RY78-F1
#
_cell.length_a   1.000
_cell.length_b   1.000
_cell.length_c   1.000
_cell.angle_alpha   90.00
_cell.angle_beta   90.00
_cell.angle_gamma   90.00
#
_symmetry.space_group_name_H-M   'P 1'
#
loop_
_entity.id
_entity.type
_entity.pdbx_description
1 polymer ?
#
loop_
_entity_poly.entity_id
_entity_poly.type
_entity_poly.pdbx_seq_one_letter_code
_entity_poly.pdbx_strand_id
1 'polypeptide(L)'
;MARQRASELALSEDELVVTRSELDALRDQIFILKCAIDDVEQDLDPSIDPTTRDFKAALTWLLDAAKPLVTDSITGVSQSG
;
A
#
# COMPACT_ATOMS: atom_id res chain seq x y z
N MET A 1 35.74 12.54 -18.18
CA MET A 1 34.44 13.25 -18.29
C MET A 1 33.30 12.34 -18.76
N ALA A 2 33.44 11.51 -19.82
CA ALA A 2 32.35 10.65 -20.30
C ALA A 2 31.92 9.51 -19.33
N ARG A 3 32.88 8.88 -18.62
CA ARG A 3 32.58 7.83 -17.62
C ARG A 3 31.79 8.33 -16.41
N GLN A 4 32.03 9.57 -15.99
CA GLN A 4 31.38 10.14 -14.80
C GLN A 4 29.90 10.41 -15.07
N ARG A 5 29.58 10.99 -16.23
CA ARG A 5 28.19 11.21 -16.66
C ARG A 5 27.42 9.92 -16.89
N ALA A 6 28.07 8.88 -17.42
CA ALA A 6 27.42 7.57 -17.59
C ALA A 6 27.06 6.93 -16.24
N SER A 7 27.90 7.10 -15.21
CA SER A 7 27.62 6.61 -13.86
C SER A 7 26.50 7.38 -13.18
N GLU A 8 26.46 8.71 -13.33
CA GLU A 8 25.39 9.56 -12.80
C GLU A 8 24.03 9.25 -13.45
N LEU A 9 24.02 8.98 -14.76
CA LEU A 9 22.80 8.61 -15.47
C LEU A 9 22.28 7.24 -15.02
N ALA A 10 23.16 6.26 -14.83
CA ALA A 10 22.81 4.94 -14.30
C ALA A 10 22.29 5.02 -12.86
N LEU A 11 22.93 5.81 -11.99
CA LEU A 11 22.46 6.05 -10.62
C LEU A 11 21.07 6.70 -10.60
N SER A 12 20.83 7.69 -11.47
CA SER A 12 19.50 8.33 -11.59
C SER A 12 18.43 7.39 -12.16
N GLU A 13 18.80 6.49 -13.07
CA GLU A 13 17.90 5.48 -13.63
C GLU A 13 17.54 4.43 -12.58
N ASP A 14 18.52 3.93 -11.82
CA ASP A 14 18.30 3.01 -10.70
C ASP A 14 17.39 3.65 -9.63
N GLU A 15 17.60 4.92 -9.28
CA GLU A 15 16.74 5.67 -8.35
C GLU A 15 15.30 5.83 -8.89
N LEU A 16 15.14 6.11 -10.19
CA LEU A 16 13.83 6.17 -10.85
C LEU A 16 13.10 4.82 -10.87
N VAL A 17 13.83 3.71 -11.05
CA VAL A 17 13.27 2.36 -11.00
C VAL A 17 12.82 2.00 -9.59
N VAL A 18 13.61 2.36 -8.56
CA VAL A 18 13.26 2.16 -7.15
C VAL A 18 11.99 2.94 -6.79
N THR A 19 11.95 4.25 -7.10
CA THR A 19 10.78 5.09 -6.80
C THR A 19 9.51 4.65 -7.54
N ARG A 20 9.63 4.15 -8.78
CA ARG A 20 8.48 3.53 -9.47
C ARG A 20 8.03 2.25 -8.77
N SER A 21 8.95 1.40 -8.36
CA SER A 21 8.64 0.14 -7.69
C SER A 21 7.94 0.38 -6.34
N GLU A 22 8.39 1.37 -5.58
CA GLU A 22 7.75 1.81 -4.33
C GLU A 22 6.34 2.37 -4.58
N LEU A 23 6.17 3.16 -5.64
CA LEU A 23 4.86 3.68 -6.03
C LEU A 23 3.89 2.56 -6.45
N ASP A 24 4.37 1.57 -7.20
CA ASP A 24 3.55 0.43 -7.61
C ASP A 24 3.19 -0.45 -6.40
N ALA A 25 4.11 -0.67 -5.46
CA ALA A 25 3.83 -1.36 -4.21
C ALA A 25 2.78 -0.61 -3.36
N LEU A 26 2.84 0.72 -3.28
CA LEU A 26 1.84 1.53 -2.60
C LEU A 26 0.46 1.41 -3.29
N ARG A 27 0.42 1.42 -4.62
CA ARG A 27 -0.82 1.24 -5.40
C ARG A 27 -1.44 -0.13 -5.14
N ASP A 28 -0.63 -1.18 -5.06
CA ASP A 28 -1.11 -2.52 -4.75
C ASP A 28 -1.70 -2.59 -3.33
N GLN A 29 -1.06 -1.96 -2.34
CA GLN A 29 -1.60 -1.89 -0.98
C GLN A 29 -2.91 -1.09 -0.92
N ILE A 30 -3.01 0.03 -1.64
CA ILE A 30 -4.25 0.81 -1.75
C ILE A 30 -5.35 -0.01 -2.44
N PHE A 31 -5.00 -0.77 -3.47
CA PHE A 31 -5.95 -1.65 -4.16
C PHE A 31 -6.52 -2.72 -3.21
N ILE A 32 -5.67 -3.36 -2.40
CA ILE A 32 -6.11 -4.33 -1.38
C ILE A 32 -7.05 -3.67 -0.37
N LEU A 33 -6.74 -2.46 0.12
CA LEU A 33 -7.63 -1.74 1.02
C LEU A 33 -8.98 -1.44 0.38
N LYS A 34 -9.00 -1.07 -0.91
CA LYS A 34 -10.24 -0.84 -1.64
C LYS A 34 -11.09 -2.11 -1.68
N CYS A 35 -10.51 -3.25 -2.03
CA CYS A 35 -11.23 -4.54 -2.02
C CYS A 35 -11.75 -4.87 -0.61
N ALA A 36 -10.95 -4.63 0.42
CA ALA A 36 -11.38 -4.87 1.79
C ALA A 36 -12.57 -3.99 2.21
N ILE A 37 -12.65 -2.75 1.72
CA ILE A 37 -13.82 -1.90 1.94
C ILE A 37 -15.05 -2.47 1.21
N ASP A 38 -14.91 -2.81 -0.07
CA ASP A 38 -16.00 -3.36 -0.88
C ASP A 38 -16.56 -4.65 -0.25
N ASP A 39 -15.68 -5.54 0.24
CA ASP A 39 -16.06 -6.77 0.96
C ASP A 39 -16.85 -6.47 2.24
N VAL A 40 -16.38 -5.50 3.04
CA VAL A 40 -17.04 -5.11 4.31
C VAL A 40 -18.40 -4.49 4.06
N GLU A 41 -18.55 -3.67 3.01
CA GLU A 41 -19.84 -3.09 2.63
C GLU A 41 -20.85 -4.18 2.23
N GLN A 42 -20.40 -5.21 1.52
CA GLN A 42 -21.24 -6.34 1.13
C GLN A 42 -21.57 -7.27 2.31
N ASP A 43 -20.58 -7.61 3.14
CA ASP A 43 -20.72 -8.53 4.27
C ASP A 43 -21.58 -7.94 5.40
N LEU A 44 -21.62 -6.61 5.53
CA LEU A 44 -22.38 -5.90 6.55
C LEU A 44 -23.65 -5.22 6.01
N ASP A 45 -24.10 -5.61 4.81
CA ASP A 45 -25.37 -5.13 4.25
C ASP A 45 -26.54 -5.48 5.20
N PRO A 46 -27.31 -4.49 5.69
CA PRO A 46 -28.44 -4.75 6.59
C PRO A 46 -29.51 -5.68 6.01
N SER A 47 -29.59 -5.83 4.69
CA SER A 47 -30.55 -6.70 4.02
C SER A 47 -30.28 -8.19 4.23
N ILE A 48 -29.06 -8.57 4.64
CA ILE A 48 -28.67 -9.96 4.91
C ILE A 48 -28.60 -10.30 6.41
N ASP A 49 -29.02 -9.39 7.29
CA ASP A 49 -29.04 -9.55 8.76
C ASP A 49 -27.68 -10.05 9.34
N PRO A 50 -26.59 -9.27 9.17
CA PRO A 50 -25.25 -9.68 9.55
C PRO A 50 -25.11 -9.89 11.05
N THR A 51 -24.42 -10.97 11.44
CA THR A 51 -24.24 -11.33 12.84
C THR A 51 -23.04 -10.60 13.45
N THR A 52 -22.97 -10.55 14.78
CA THR A 52 -21.79 -10.03 15.49
C THR A 52 -20.47 -10.69 15.08
N ARG A 53 -20.52 -11.95 14.65
CA ARG A 53 -19.33 -12.65 14.13
C ARG A 53 -18.85 -12.04 12.82
N ASP A 54 -19.79 -11.67 11.94
CA ASP A 54 -19.50 -11.11 10.62
C ASP A 54 -18.91 -9.70 10.79
N PHE A 55 -19.45 -8.88 11.71
CA PHE A 55 -18.82 -7.61 12.11
C PHE A 55 -17.37 -7.76 12.60
N LYS A 56 -17.09 -8.78 13.43
CA LYS A 56 -15.74 -9.02 13.94
C LYS A 56 -14.78 -9.45 12.83
N ALA A 57 -15.25 -10.29 11.91
CA ALA A 57 -14.47 -10.75 10.77
C ALA A 57 -14.17 -9.59 9.81
N ALA A 58 -15.19 -8.82 9.44
CA ALA A 58 -15.09 -7.62 8.60
C ALA A 58 -14.12 -6.59 9.19
N LEU A 59 -14.24 -6.28 10.48
CA LEU A 59 -13.32 -5.35 11.16
C LEU A 59 -11.87 -5.86 11.17
N THR A 60 -11.68 -7.16 11.40
CA THR A 60 -10.34 -7.77 11.41
C THR A 60 -9.71 -7.67 10.03
N TRP A 61 -10.47 -8.02 8.99
CA TRP A 61 -10.05 -7.93 7.60
C TRP A 61 -9.66 -6.51 7.19
N LEU A 62 -10.52 -5.53 7.50
CA LEU A 62 -10.26 -4.12 7.20
C LEU A 62 -8.98 -3.61 7.89
N LEU A 63 -8.79 -3.97 9.16
CA LEU A 63 -7.58 -3.59 9.90
C LEU A 63 -6.33 -4.25 9.32
N ASP A 64 -6.39 -5.51 8.90
CA ASP A 64 -5.26 -6.21 8.29
C ASP A 64 -4.89 -5.62 6.93
N ALA A 65 -5.87 -5.18 6.14
CA ALA A 65 -5.62 -4.46 4.88
C ALA A 65 -5.06 -3.03 5.10
N ALA A 66 -5.46 -2.35 6.19
CA ALA A 66 -5.02 -0.98 6.48
C ALA A 66 -3.64 -0.90 7.16
N LYS A 67 -3.24 -1.90 7.96
CA LYS A 67 -1.97 -1.90 8.72
C LYS A 67 -0.71 -1.70 7.86
N PRO A 68 -0.54 -2.34 6.68
CA PRO A 68 0.62 -2.14 5.83
C PRO A 68 0.81 -0.67 5.45
N LEU A 69 -0.30 -0.01 5.07
CA LEU A 69 -0.29 1.39 4.64
C LEU A 69 0.16 2.35 5.73
N VAL A 70 -0.07 2.05 7.00
CA VAL A 70 0.36 2.89 8.14
C VAL A 70 1.78 2.56 8.61
N THR A 71 2.20 1.31 8.41
CA THR A 71 3.52 0.84 8.85
C THR A 71 4.62 1.25 7.86
N ASP A 72 4.34 1.16 6.55
CA ASP A 72 5.29 1.54 5.49
C ASP A 72 5.34 3.05 5.22
N SER A 73 4.26 3.80 5.47
CA SER A 73 4.22 5.24 5.17
C SER A 73 5.11 6.10 6.09
N ILE A 74 5.71 5.51 7.13
CA ILE A 74 6.58 6.21 8.10
C ILE A 74 8.07 6.15 7.69
N THR A 75 8.49 5.23 6.82
CA THR A 75 9.92 5.06 6.47
C THR A 75 10.38 5.87 5.25
N GLY A 76 9.46 6.48 4.49
CA GLY A 76 9.77 7.27 3.28
C GLY A 76 10.32 8.69 3.51
N VAL A 77 10.36 9.17 4.76
CA VAL A 77 10.94 10.49 5.11
C VAL A 77 12.03 10.29 6.16
N SER A 78 13.18 9.74 5.78
CA SER A 78 14.46 9.93 6.49
C SER A 78 15.56 9.14 5.80
N GLN A 79 16.01 9.58 4.61
CA GLN A 79 17.43 9.50 4.23
C GLN A 79 17.74 10.66 3.27
N SER A 80 17.98 11.83 3.87
CA SER A 80 18.65 12.95 3.24
C SER A 80 19.44 13.63 4.34
N GLY A 81 20.74 13.32 4.42
CA GLY A 81 21.67 13.87 5.42
C GLY A 81 22.85 12.95 5.67
#